data_AF-A0A3D4X8A3-F1
#
_entry.id   AF-A0A3D4X8A3-F1
#
_cell.length_a   1.000
_cell.length_b   1.000
_cell.length_c   1.000
_cell.angle_alpha   90.00
_cell.angle_beta   90.00
_cell.angle_gamma   90.00
#
_symmetry.space_group_name_H-M   'P 1'
#
loop_
_entity.id
_entity.type
_entity.pdbx_description
1 polymer ?
#
loop_
_entity_poly.entity_id
_entity_poly.type
_entity_poly.pdbx_seq_one_letter_code
_entity_poly.pdbx_strand_id
1 'polypeptide(L)'
;MNAKKETRTTVLFQELEDISQGHKSYQTFLKELKEEKTFTSLKDFINEYMSQHKDLTIPSIVRDSNLSKNYVYHICDGRKTPSKYKLTALCIGAHMDLKETQKALSLAGCSRLHQKIPPTPGSLCALTKTIRMLRTLIYFWIKTA
;
A
#
# COMPACT_ATOMS: atom_id res chain seq x y z
N MET A 1 -50.51 -25.07 -22.11
CA MET A 1 -49.35 -25.48 -21.29
C MET A 1 -48.15 -24.71 -21.82
N ASN A 2 -47.72 -23.63 -21.14
CA ASN A 2 -46.72 -22.69 -21.67
C ASN A 2 -45.33 -23.06 -21.14
N ALA A 3 -44.50 -23.67 -21.99
CA ALA A 3 -43.12 -23.99 -21.68
C ALA A 3 -42.30 -22.69 -21.61
N LYS A 4 -41.91 -22.31 -20.41
CA LYS A 4 -41.07 -21.13 -20.14
C LYS A 4 -39.73 -21.31 -20.89
N LYS A 5 -39.56 -20.63 -22.02
CA LYS A 5 -38.29 -20.58 -22.76
C LYS A 5 -37.31 -19.75 -21.93
N GLU A 6 -36.41 -20.42 -21.23
CA GLU A 6 -35.32 -19.76 -20.52
C GLU A 6 -34.33 -19.19 -21.54
N THR A 7 -34.01 -17.92 -21.41
CA THR A 7 -33.05 -17.23 -22.27
C THR A 7 -31.64 -17.53 -21.77
N ARG A 8 -30.67 -17.63 -22.69
CA ARG A 8 -29.24 -17.89 -22.39
C ARG A 8 -28.69 -16.99 -21.28
N THR A 9 -29.22 -15.77 -21.15
CA THR A 9 -28.85 -14.83 -20.09
C THR A 9 -29.26 -15.31 -18.70
N THR A 10 -30.45 -15.90 -18.52
CA THR A 10 -30.91 -16.40 -17.21
C THR A 10 -30.11 -17.62 -16.76
N VAL A 11 -29.72 -18.47 -17.70
CA VAL A 11 -28.84 -19.62 -17.43
C VAL A 11 -27.44 -19.16 -17.01
N LEU A 12 -26.87 -18.17 -17.71
CA LEU A 12 -25.57 -17.59 -17.34
C LEU A 12 -25.60 -16.91 -15.96
N PHE A 13 -26.67 -16.19 -15.62
CA PHE A 13 -26.81 -15.61 -14.28
C PHE A 13 -26.88 -16.68 -13.20
N GLN A 14 -27.61 -17.77 -13.44
CA GLN A 14 -27.71 -18.89 -12.52
C GLN A 14 -26.37 -19.64 -12.36
N GLU A 15 -25.63 -19.87 -13.45
CA GLU A 15 -24.29 -20.47 -13.42
C GLU A 15 -23.29 -19.61 -12.64
N LEU A 16 -23.35 -18.28 -12.79
CA LEU A 16 -22.51 -17.36 -12.01
C LEU A 16 -22.86 -17.38 -10.51
N GLU A 17 -24.14 -17.52 -10.17
CA GLU A 17 -24.62 -17.65 -8.79
C GLU A 17 -24.12 -18.96 -8.16
N ASP A 18 -24.17 -20.08 -8.90
CA ASP A 18 -23.73 -21.39 -8.45
C ASP A 18 -22.19 -21.47 -8.30
N ILE A 19 -21.43 -20.83 -9.19
CA ILE A 19 -19.96 -20.69 -9.07
C ILE A 19 -19.58 -19.82 -7.84
N SER A 20 -20.40 -18.79 -7.55
CA SER A 20 -20.23 -17.90 -6.39
C SER A 20 -20.37 -18.64 -5.04
N GLN A 21 -21.26 -19.63 -4.95
CA GLN A 21 -21.47 -20.41 -3.72
C GLN A 21 -20.34 -21.42 -3.44
N GLY A 22 -19.61 -21.89 -4.46
CA GLY A 22 -18.54 -22.88 -4.31
C GLY A 22 -17.21 -22.31 -3.82
N HIS A 23 -16.93 -21.03 -4.04
CA HIS A 23 -15.65 -20.42 -3.71
C HIS A 23 -15.68 -19.80 -2.31
N LYS A 24 -15.36 -20.59 -1.27
CA LYS A 24 -14.87 -20.05 0.02
C LYS A 24 -13.85 -18.93 -0.23
N SER A 25 -13.03 -19.06 -1.27
CA SER A 25 -12.05 -18.05 -1.71
C SER A 25 -12.65 -16.71 -2.18
N TYR A 26 -13.84 -16.68 -2.80
CA TYR A 26 -14.47 -15.40 -3.19
C TYR A 26 -15.08 -14.70 -1.97
N GLN A 27 -15.78 -15.43 -1.10
CA GLN A 27 -16.29 -14.85 0.13
C GLN A 27 -15.16 -14.44 1.09
N THR A 28 -14.06 -15.19 1.16
CA THR A 28 -12.84 -14.79 1.87
C THR A 28 -12.23 -13.53 1.27
N PHE A 29 -12.12 -13.44 -0.07
CA PHE A 29 -11.65 -12.23 -0.75
C PHE A 29 -12.55 -11.00 -0.46
N LEU A 30 -13.87 -11.18 -0.47
CA LEU A 30 -14.81 -10.11 -0.09
C LEU A 30 -14.69 -9.72 1.38
N LYS A 31 -14.38 -10.66 2.27
CA LYS A 31 -14.11 -10.38 3.69
C LYS A 31 -12.78 -9.64 3.86
N GLU A 32 -11.72 -10.08 3.21
CA GLU A 32 -10.40 -9.42 3.21
C GLU A 32 -10.49 -7.98 2.66
N LEU A 33 -11.30 -7.75 1.62
CA LEU A 33 -11.59 -6.41 1.12
C LEU A 33 -12.38 -5.56 2.13
N LYS A 34 -13.33 -6.15 2.85
CA LYS A 34 -14.12 -5.45 3.88
C LYS A 34 -13.31 -5.17 5.15
N GLU A 35 -12.30 -5.98 5.43
CA GLU A 35 -11.32 -5.79 6.51
C GLU A 35 -10.20 -4.82 6.14
N GLU A 36 -10.15 -4.30 4.91
CA GLU A 36 -9.29 -3.16 4.62
C GLU A 36 -9.71 -1.99 5.51
N LYS A 37 -8.92 -1.77 6.57
CA LYS A 37 -9.11 -0.68 7.50
C LYS A 37 -9.20 0.62 6.72
N THR A 38 -10.39 1.23 6.76
CA THR A 38 -10.63 2.52 6.15
C THR A 38 -10.15 3.58 7.12
N PHE A 39 -9.02 4.21 6.78
CA PHE A 39 -8.48 5.30 7.57
C PHE A 39 -9.16 6.61 7.17
N THR A 40 -9.65 7.36 8.15
CA THR A 40 -10.22 8.69 7.95
C THR A 40 -9.16 9.77 7.70
N SER A 41 -7.94 9.58 8.23
CA SER A 41 -6.86 10.55 8.13
C SER A 41 -5.50 9.88 7.95
N LEU A 42 -4.57 10.57 7.27
CA LEU A 42 -3.18 10.16 7.13
C LEU A 42 -2.51 9.94 8.50
N LYS A 43 -2.85 10.76 9.49
CA LYS A 43 -2.34 10.65 10.85
C LYS A 43 -2.67 9.30 11.48
N ASP A 44 -3.93 8.88 11.35
CA ASP A 44 -4.41 7.63 11.95
C ASP A 44 -3.72 6.44 11.30
N PHE A 45 -3.53 6.47 9.98
CA PHE A 45 -2.77 5.47 9.24
C PHE A 45 -1.31 5.37 9.72
N ILE A 46 -0.61 6.50 9.86
CA ILE A 46 0.79 6.52 10.33
C ILE A 46 0.87 6.01 11.77
N ASN A 47 -0.03 6.44 12.65
CA ASN A 47 -0.03 5.99 14.04
C ASN A 47 -0.29 4.49 14.16
N GLU A 48 -1.23 3.96 13.38
CA GLU A 48 -1.47 2.52 13.34
C GLU A 48 -0.25 1.77 12.80
N TYR A 49 0.35 2.24 11.70
CA TYR A 49 1.56 1.63 11.15
C TYR A 49 2.70 1.58 12.18
N MET A 50 2.94 2.69 12.89
CA MET A 50 3.95 2.77 13.96
C MET A 50 3.62 1.84 15.13
N SER A 51 2.35 1.58 15.41
CA SER A 51 1.94 0.64 16.47
C SER A 51 2.16 -0.83 16.09
N GLN A 52 2.04 -1.16 14.79
CA GLN A 52 2.31 -2.48 14.26
C GLN A 52 3.82 -2.77 14.21
N HIS A 53 4.62 -1.73 13.95
CA HIS A 53 6.07 -1.82 13.83
C HIS A 53 6.79 -1.21 15.03
N LYS A 54 6.98 -1.99 16.10
CA LYS A 54 7.62 -1.52 17.36
C LYS A 54 9.09 -1.13 17.20
N ASP A 55 9.74 -1.59 16.15
CA ASP A 55 11.12 -1.26 15.78
C ASP A 55 11.26 0.12 15.12
N LEU A 56 10.16 0.66 14.59
CA LEU A 56 10.14 1.97 13.95
C LEU A 56 9.99 3.08 14.99
N THR A 57 10.97 3.98 15.03
CA THR A 57 10.97 5.15 15.90
C THR A 57 11.00 6.43 15.06
N ILE A 58 10.42 7.53 15.56
CA ILE A 58 10.46 8.81 14.83
C ILE A 58 11.90 9.22 14.48
N PRO A 59 12.91 9.07 15.38
CA PRO A 59 14.31 9.35 15.03
C PRO A 59 14.88 8.49 13.90
N SER A 60 14.51 7.21 13.79
CA SER A 60 14.97 6.37 12.67
C SER A 60 14.34 6.82 11.36
N ILE A 61 13.06 7.16 11.36
CA ILE A 61 12.37 7.70 10.17
C ILE A 61 12.99 9.03 9.74
N VAL A 62 13.31 9.93 10.67
CA VAL A 62 13.98 11.21 10.36
C VAL A 62 15.32 10.98 9.68
N ARG A 63 16.11 10.02 10.18
CA ARG A 63 17.42 9.65 9.62
C ARG A 63 17.29 9.08 8.21
N ASP A 64 16.37 8.14 8.02
CA ASP A 64 16.26 7.37 6.77
C ASP A 64 15.49 8.15 5.67
N SER A 65 14.57 9.04 6.05
CA SER A 65 13.81 9.87 5.10
C SER A 65 14.52 11.15 4.66
N ASN A 66 15.63 11.51 5.31
CA ASN A 66 16.36 12.76 5.10
C ASN A 66 15.45 14.02 5.20
N LEU A 67 14.43 13.96 6.06
CA LEU A 67 13.54 15.08 6.35
C LEU A 67 13.94 15.77 7.66
N SER A 68 13.59 17.05 7.81
CA SER A 68 13.86 17.73 9.09
C SER A 68 12.99 17.15 10.21
N LYS A 69 13.58 17.02 11.41
CA LYS A 69 12.92 16.49 12.60
C LYS A 69 11.54 17.13 12.81
N ASN A 70 11.48 18.46 12.85
CA ASN A 70 10.23 19.21 13.05
C ASN A 70 9.18 18.89 12.00
N TYR A 71 9.59 18.66 10.74
CA TYR A 71 8.66 18.35 9.66
C TYR A 71 8.02 16.97 9.85
N VAL A 72 8.80 15.96 10.25
CA VAL A 72 8.28 14.60 10.52
C VAL A 72 7.31 14.63 11.70
N TYR A 73 7.65 15.29 12.81
CA TYR A 73 6.73 15.44 13.94
C TYR A 73 5.43 16.15 13.53
N HIS A 74 5.50 17.20 12.72
CA HIS A 74 4.28 17.88 12.25
C HIS A 74 3.39 17.01 11.36
N ILE A 75 3.97 16.06 10.62
CA ILE A 75 3.18 15.08 9.84
C ILE A 75 2.54 14.05 10.77
N CYS A 76 3.32 13.46 11.69
CA CYS A 76 2.82 12.49 12.66
C CYS A 76 1.72 13.09 13.56
N ASP A 77 1.83 14.36 13.92
CA ASP A 77 0.81 15.06 14.70
C ASP A 77 -0.43 15.45 13.88
N GLY A 78 -0.37 15.34 12.55
CA GLY A 78 -1.43 15.76 11.62
C GLY A 78 -1.53 17.28 11.43
N ARG A 79 -0.54 18.06 11.86
CA ARG A 79 -0.53 19.52 11.72
C ARG A 79 -0.17 20.00 10.31
N LYS A 80 0.50 19.15 9.52
CA LYS A 80 0.97 19.50 8.19
C LYS A 80 0.71 18.40 7.18
N THR A 81 0.06 18.76 6.08
CA THR A 81 -0.13 17.86 4.94
C THR A 81 1.15 17.82 4.09
N PRO A 82 1.78 16.65 3.91
CA PRO A 82 3.00 16.55 3.13
C PRO A 82 2.73 16.64 1.63
N SER A 83 3.69 17.19 0.89
CA SER A 83 3.71 17.09 -0.59
C SER A 83 4.07 15.66 -1.00
N LYS A 84 3.61 15.21 -2.16
CA LYS A 84 3.87 13.87 -2.72
C LYS A 84 5.32 13.40 -2.54
N TYR A 85 6.31 14.22 -2.88
CA TYR A 85 7.73 13.85 -2.78
C TYR A 85 8.18 13.66 -1.33
N LYS A 86 7.75 14.54 -0.42
CA LYS A 86 8.10 14.46 1.00
C LYS A 86 7.39 13.31 1.70
N LEU A 87 6.14 13.03 1.32
CA LEU A 87 5.42 11.85 1.79
C LEU A 87 6.08 10.57 1.29
N THR A 88 6.51 10.53 0.02
CA THR A 88 7.23 9.37 -0.52
C THR A 88 8.55 9.15 0.21
N ALA A 89 9.31 10.23 0.48
CA ALA A 89 10.54 10.14 1.28
C ALA A 89 10.29 9.63 2.70
N LEU A 90 9.20 10.08 3.34
CA LEU A 90 8.77 9.59 4.64
C LEU A 90 8.44 8.09 4.60
N CYS A 91 7.67 7.64 3.61
CA CYS A 91 7.31 6.23 3.45
C CYS A 91 8.55 5.35 3.21
N ILE A 92 9.53 5.83 2.44
CA ILE A 92 10.82 5.14 2.24
C ILE A 92 11.59 5.04 3.56
N GLY A 93 11.68 6.13 4.33
CA GLY A 93 12.35 6.13 5.63
C GLY A 93 11.61 5.31 6.71
N ALA A 94 10.31 5.10 6.52
CA ALA A 94 9.49 4.22 7.34
C ALA A 94 9.48 2.77 6.85
N HIS A 95 10.24 2.44 5.78
CA HIS A 95 10.32 1.10 5.18
C HIS A 95 8.97 0.52 4.73
N MET A 96 8.03 1.38 4.32
CA MET A 96 6.70 0.98 3.84
C MET A 96 6.75 0.30 2.47
N ASP A 97 5.86 -0.68 2.26
CA ASP A 97 5.68 -1.31 0.96
C ASP A 97 4.93 -0.38 -0.03
N LEU A 98 4.93 -0.72 -1.32
CA LEU A 98 4.26 0.05 -2.37
C LEU A 98 2.77 0.23 -2.10
N LYS A 99 2.09 -0.83 -1.61
CA LYS A 99 0.65 -0.77 -1.29
C LYS A 99 0.38 0.23 -0.18
N GLU A 100 1.19 0.20 0.88
CA GLU A 100 1.09 1.08 2.05
C GLU A 100 1.40 2.54 1.67
N THR A 101 2.44 2.74 0.87
CA THR A 101 2.83 4.05 0.34
C THR A 101 1.71 4.64 -0.53
N GLN A 102 1.08 3.83 -1.38
CA GLN A 102 -0.05 4.26 -2.19
C GLN A 102 -1.28 4.59 -1.33
N LYS A 103 -1.55 3.82 -0.27
CA LYS A 103 -2.60 4.13 0.71
C LYS A 103 -2.33 5.47 1.40
N ALA A 104 -1.11 5.69 1.90
CA ALA A 104 -0.70 6.96 2.50
C ALA A 104 -0.87 8.15 1.54
N LEU A 105 -0.45 8.00 0.28
CA LEU A 105 -0.62 9.02 -0.75
C LEU A 105 -2.10 9.31 -1.04
N SER A 106 -2.94 8.28 -1.10
CA SER A 106 -4.38 8.44 -1.29
C SER A 106 -5.03 9.21 -0.14
N LEU A 107 -4.64 8.92 1.10
CA LEU A 107 -5.13 9.61 2.29
C LEU A 107 -4.66 11.08 2.35
N ALA A 108 -3.47 11.37 1.81
CA ALA A 108 -2.95 12.73 1.69
C ALA A 108 -3.54 13.52 0.50
N GLY A 109 -4.46 12.94 -0.27
CA GLY A 109 -5.01 13.54 -1.49
C GLY A 109 -3.99 13.67 -2.63
N CYS A 110 -2.88 12.94 -2.57
CA CYS A 110 -1.84 12.93 -3.61
C CYS A 110 -2.14 11.90 -4.69
N SER A 111 -1.75 12.19 -5.94
CA SER A 111 -1.91 11.26 -7.05
C SER A 111 -1.12 9.97 -6.83
N ARG A 112 -1.75 8.82 -7.16
CA ARG A 112 -1.11 7.49 -7.10
C ARG A 112 0.26 7.48 -7.77
N LEU A 113 1.21 6.74 -7.18
CA LEU A 113 2.48 6.41 -7.81
C LEU A 113 2.20 5.43 -8.96
N HIS A 114 1.93 5.95 -10.16
CA HIS A 114 1.78 5.13 -11.34
C HIS A 114 3.17 4.64 -11.77
N GLN A 115 3.33 3.32 -11.88
CA GLN A 115 4.48 2.71 -12.53
C GLN A 115 4.36 3.06 -14.02
N LYS A 116 5.25 3.91 -14.53
CA LYS A 116 5.29 4.31 -15.96
C LYS A 116 5.59 3.16 -16.93
N ILE A 117 5.67 1.92 -16.47
CA ILE A 117 6.20 0.79 -17.22
C ILE A 117 5.06 -0.23 -17.38
N PRO A 118 4.65 -0.59 -18.61
CA PRO A 118 3.74 -1.72 -18.80
C PRO A 118 4.43 -2.98 -18.24
N PRO A 119 3.71 -3.88 -17.54
CA PRO A 119 4.32 -5.04 -16.91
C PRO A 119 4.80 -6.04 -17.97
N THR A 120 6.01 -5.84 -18.47
CA THR A 120 6.76 -6.85 -19.19
C THR A 120 7.56 -7.68 -18.18
N PRO A 121 7.59 -9.02 -18.31
CA PRO A 121 8.12 -9.94 -17.29
C PRO A 121 9.61 -9.72 -16.93
N GLY A 122 10.37 -8.96 -17.72
CA GLY A 122 11.76 -8.59 -17.41
C GLY A 122 11.93 -7.44 -16.41
N SER A 123 10.95 -6.55 -16.27
CA SER A 123 11.09 -5.31 -15.49
C SER A 123 10.91 -5.49 -13.98
N LEU A 124 10.08 -6.46 -13.55
CA LEU A 124 9.88 -6.82 -12.14
C LEU A 124 11.16 -7.41 -11.53
N CYS A 125 11.93 -8.18 -12.31
CA CYS A 125 13.23 -8.73 -11.93
C CYS A 125 14.34 -7.66 -11.83
N ALA A 126 14.20 -6.53 -12.53
CA ALA A 126 15.16 -5.44 -12.46
C ALA A 126 14.92 -4.55 -11.23
N LEU A 127 13.66 -4.16 -10.94
CA LEU A 127 13.35 -3.31 -9.78
C LEU A 127 13.68 -4.01 -8.44
N THR A 128 13.44 -5.32 -8.34
CA THR A 128 13.80 -6.11 -7.16
C THR A 128 15.31 -6.17 -6.95
N LYS A 129 16.12 -6.16 -8.02
CA LYS A 129 17.59 -6.07 -7.93
C LYS A 129 18.06 -4.69 -7.51
N THR A 130 17.48 -3.61 -8.03
CA THR A 130 17.91 -2.23 -7.72
C THR A 130 17.59 -1.86 -6.26
N ILE A 131 16.41 -2.25 -5.76
CA ILE A 131 16.02 -2.05 -4.35
C ILE A 131 16.92 -2.87 -3.42
N ARG A 132 17.30 -4.10 -3.83
CA ARG A 132 18.20 -4.96 -3.05
C ARG A 132 19.63 -4.39 -2.96
N MET A 133 20.14 -3.74 -4.01
CA MET A 133 21.47 -3.10 -3.99
C MET A 133 21.52 -1.83 -3.12
N LEU A 134 20.48 -0.99 -3.16
CA LEU A 134 20.40 0.19 -2.30
C LEU A 134 20.32 -0.20 -0.81
N ARG A 135 19.66 -1.32 -0.51
CA ARG A 135 19.63 -1.89 0.84
C ARG A 135 21.03 -2.32 1.31
N THR A 136 21.88 -2.88 0.46
CA THR A 136 23.24 -3.29 0.88
C THR A 136 24.16 -2.09 1.10
N LEU A 137 24.05 -1.04 0.27
CA LEU A 137 24.88 0.15 0.37
C LEU A 137 24.57 0.98 1.63
N ILE A 138 23.31 1.11 2.02
CA ILE A 138 22.92 1.82 3.25
C ILE A 138 23.38 1.06 4.50
N TYR A 139 23.24 -0.26 4.52
CA TYR A 139 23.71 -1.08 5.65
C TYR A 139 25.24 -1.10 5.80
N PHE A 140 25.99 -1.01 4.69
CA PHE A 140 27.45 -0.95 4.74
C PHE A 140 27.96 0.41 5.27
N TRP A 141 27.25 1.50 4.98
CA TRP A 141 27.62 2.84 5.46
C TRP A 141 27.30 3.03 6.95
N ILE A 142 26.23 2.41 7.47
CA ILE A 142 25.84 2.51 8.89
C ILE A 142 26.74 1.69 9.82
N LYS A 143 27.37 0.61 9.33
CA LYS A 143 28.18 -0.30 10.17
C LYS A 143 29.68 0.06 10.23
N THR A 144 30.11 1.07 9.48
CA THR A 144 31.53 1.47 9.35
C THR A 144 31.80 2.89 9.88
N ALA A 145 30.84 3.49 10.59
CA ALA A 145 30.95 4.76 11.32
C ALA A 145 30.63 4.52 12.80
#